data_AF-A0A352JXZ3-F1
#
_entry.id   AF-A0A352JXZ3-F1
#
_cell.length_a   1.000
_cell.length_b   1.000
_cell.length_c   1.000
_cell.angle_alpha   90.00
_cell.angle_beta   90.00
_cell.angle_gamma   90.00
#
_symmetry.space_group_name_H-M   'P 1'
#
loop_
_entity.id
_entity.type
_entity.pdbx_description
1 polymer ?
#
loop_
_entity_poly.entity_id
_entity_poly.type
_entity_poly.pdbx_seq_one_letter_code
_entity_poly.pdbx_strand_id
1 'polypeptide(L)'
;SEMLRVGREAIVTFPNFAYIRNRIQLGLAGHMPVNPQLPNPWYDTPNIHLSTFRDFEELCQTLSIRILDKDTSNLSGKRTWLGTVWPNLFGEVAVYRLTKES
;
A
#
# COMPACT_ATOMS: atom_id res chain seq x y z
N SER A 1 1.74 18.26 -9.04
CA SER A 1 2.42 16.98 -8.84
C SER A 1 3.89 17.15 -9.22
N GLU A 2 4.77 17.38 -8.24
CA GLU A 2 6.20 17.66 -8.49
C GLU A 2 7.02 16.38 -8.75
N MET A 3 6.58 15.22 -8.24
CA MET A 3 7.29 13.94 -8.44
C MET A 3 7.35 13.51 -9.91
N LEU A 4 6.26 13.68 -10.66
CA LEU A 4 6.20 13.33 -12.09
C LEU A 4 6.73 14.45 -13.01
N ARG A 5 7.21 15.56 -12.45
CA ARG A 5 7.80 16.67 -13.23
C ARG A 5 9.27 16.42 -13.57
N VAL A 6 9.97 15.57 -12.81
CA VAL A 6 11.43 15.37 -12.89
C VAL A 6 11.82 13.97 -13.41
N GLY A 7 10.95 12.97 -13.27
CA GLY A 7 11.17 11.61 -13.78
C GLY A 7 10.07 11.16 -14.75
N ARG A 8 10.44 10.47 -15.83
CA ARG A 8 9.47 9.82 -16.76
C ARG A 8 8.66 8.71 -16.06
N GLU A 9 9.19 8.16 -14.98
CA GLU A 9 8.57 7.13 -14.15
C GLU A 9 8.82 7.40 -12.66
N ALA A 10 7.93 6.94 -11.79
CA ALA A 10 8.06 7.03 -10.34
C ALA A 10 7.80 5.67 -9.69
N ILE A 11 8.52 5.35 -8.61
CA ILE A 11 8.28 4.15 -7.81
C ILE A 11 7.68 4.58 -6.48
N VAL A 12 6.55 3.96 -6.09
CA VAL A 12 5.85 4.24 -4.84
C VAL A 12 5.71 2.95 -4.04
N THR A 13 6.10 3.00 -2.77
CA THR A 13 6.05 1.86 -1.84
C THR A 13 5.33 2.24 -0.57
N PHE A 14 4.37 1.43 -0.13
CA PHE A 14 3.64 1.65 1.13
C PHE A 14 3.11 0.34 1.72
N PRO A 15 2.93 0.26 3.05
CA PRO A 15 2.32 -0.90 3.69
C PRO A 15 0.82 -0.97 3.39
N ASN A 16 0.30 -2.18 3.21
CA ASN A 16 -1.12 -2.40 2.99
C ASN A 16 -1.90 -2.37 4.31
N PHE A 17 -2.67 -1.30 4.55
CA PHE A 17 -3.49 -1.25 5.76
C PHE A 17 -4.59 -2.32 5.79
N ALA A 18 -5.08 -2.77 4.61
CA ALA A 18 -6.10 -3.80 4.50
C ALA A 18 -5.58 -5.24 4.74
N TYR A 19 -4.31 -5.42 5.07
CA TYR A 19 -3.74 -6.72 5.38
C TYR A 19 -4.53 -7.44 6.48
N ILE A 20 -4.74 -8.75 6.31
CA ILE A 20 -5.64 -9.56 7.15
C ILE A 20 -5.33 -9.41 8.65
N ARG A 21 -4.05 -9.33 9.02
CA ARG A 21 -3.64 -9.14 10.42
C ARG A 21 -4.17 -7.83 11.01
N ASN A 22 -4.12 -6.75 10.24
CA ASN A 22 -4.62 -5.44 10.64
C ASN A 22 -6.15 -5.47 10.78
N ARG A 23 -6.85 -6.10 9.82
CA ARG A 23 -8.31 -6.26 9.89
C ARG A 23 -8.76 -7.07 11.11
N ILE A 24 -8.06 -8.17 11.41
CA ILE A 24 -8.36 -9.01 12.58
C ILE A 24 -8.09 -8.23 13.87
N GLN A 25 -6.94 -7.56 13.98
CA GLN A 25 -6.62 -6.76 15.17
C GLN A 25 -7.64 -5.64 15.39
N LEU A 26 -7.97 -4.87 14.34
CA LEU A 26 -8.95 -3.79 14.44
C LEU A 26 -10.35 -4.34 14.72
N GLY A 27 -10.76 -5.42 14.04
CA GLY A 27 -12.11 -5.99 14.16
C GLY A 27 -12.35 -6.73 15.47
N LEU A 28 -11.34 -7.40 16.04
CA LEU A 28 -11.47 -8.15 17.29
C LEU A 28 -11.07 -7.36 18.52
N ALA A 29 -9.95 -6.62 18.46
CA ALA A 29 -9.44 -5.86 19.61
C ALA A 29 -9.97 -4.43 19.66
N GLY A 30 -10.52 -3.89 18.57
CA GLY A 30 -11.04 -2.52 18.51
C GLY A 30 -9.97 -1.43 18.59
N HIS A 31 -8.69 -1.79 18.47
CA HIS A 31 -7.57 -0.87 18.57
C HIS A 31 -6.78 -0.79 17.27
N MET A 32 -6.12 0.35 17.04
CA MET A 32 -5.25 0.53 15.88
C MET A 32 -4.14 -0.53 15.89
N PRO A 33 -3.90 -1.24 14.78
CA PRO A 33 -2.91 -2.30 14.72
C PRO A 33 -1.51 -1.73 14.94
N VAL A 34 -0.75 -2.36 15.84
CA VAL A 34 0.68 -2.12 16.02
C VAL A 34 1.43 -3.30 15.41
N ASN A 35 2.29 -3.00 14.43
CA ASN A 35 3.05 -3.99 13.68
C ASN A 35 4.40 -3.39 13.24
N PRO A 36 5.33 -4.17 12.65
CA PRO A 36 6.62 -3.64 12.21
C PRO A 36 6.54 -2.45 11.22
N GLN A 37 5.43 -2.33 10.48
CA GLN A 37 5.17 -1.26 9.52
C GLN A 37 4.47 -0.04 10.15
N LEU A 38 3.82 -0.22 11.31
CA LEU A 38 3.16 0.79 12.15
C LEU A 38 3.63 0.60 13.60
N PRO A 39 4.91 0.90 13.90
CA PRO A 39 5.49 0.60 15.21
C PRO A 39 5.04 1.59 16.30
N ASN A 40 4.63 2.79 15.90
CA ASN A 40 4.30 3.87 16.80
C ASN A 40 2.83 3.80 17.25
N PRO A 41 2.52 4.30 18.45
CA PRO A 41 1.14 4.48 18.89
C PRO A 41 0.35 5.37 17.93
N TRP A 42 -0.97 5.14 17.86
CA TRP A 42 -1.88 5.87 16.97
C TRP A 42 -1.86 7.39 17.19
N TYR A 43 -1.56 7.85 18.41
CA TYR A 43 -1.55 9.26 18.79
C TYR A 43 -0.19 9.95 18.59
N ASP A 44 0.85 9.20 18.24
CA ASP A 44 2.23 9.70 18.14
C ASP A 44 2.84 9.42 16.76
N THR A 45 2.00 9.35 15.73
CA THR A 45 2.47 9.08 14.37
C THR A 45 2.51 10.32 13.49
N PRO A 46 3.70 10.85 13.16
CA PRO A 46 3.80 12.00 12.28
C PRO A 46 3.46 11.60 10.84
N ASN A 47 2.43 12.22 10.26
CA ASN A 47 2.05 12.18 8.85
C ASN A 47 1.89 10.77 8.23
N ILE A 48 1.23 9.85 8.92
CA ILE A 48 0.89 8.55 8.32
C ILE A 48 -0.37 8.66 7.47
N HIS A 49 -0.21 8.41 6.18
CA HIS A 49 -1.32 8.13 5.26
C HIS A 49 -1.54 6.63 5.20
N LEU A 50 -2.54 6.14 5.95
CA LEU A 50 -2.98 4.75 5.88
C LEU A 50 -3.70 4.53 4.55
N SER A 51 -3.14 3.68 3.70
CA SER A 51 -3.70 3.39 2.38
C SER A 51 -3.81 1.89 2.15
N THR A 52 -4.84 1.50 1.41
CA THR A 52 -4.95 0.15 0.84
C THR A 52 -4.52 0.16 -0.62
N PHE A 53 -4.31 -1.02 -1.21
CA PHE A 53 -4.01 -1.09 -2.64
C PHE A 53 -5.14 -0.50 -3.48
N ARG A 54 -6.39 -0.71 -3.05
CA ARG A 54 -7.56 -0.20 -3.75
C ARG A 54 -7.64 1.33 -3.70
N ASP A 55 -7.42 1.94 -2.53
CA ASP A 55 -7.45 3.40 -2.38
C ASP A 55 -6.37 4.07 -3.25
N PHE A 56 -5.19 3.45 -3.31
CA PHE A 56 -4.08 3.97 -4.12
C PHE A 56 -4.33 3.85 -5.63
N GLU A 57 -4.88 2.72 -6.08
CA GLU A 57 -5.25 2.52 -7.49
C GLU A 57 -6.36 3.50 -7.92
N GLU A 58 -7.34 3.78 -7.06
CA GLU A 58 -8.39 4.78 -7.29
C GLU A 58 -7.82 6.22 -7.32
N LEU A 59 -6.87 6.54 -6.44
CA LEU A 59 -6.15 7.81 -6.48
C LEU A 59 -5.36 7.97 -7.78
N CYS A 60 -4.69 6.92 -8.26
CA CYS A 60 -3.98 6.95 -9.53
C CYS A 60 -4.93 7.22 -10.70
N GLN A 61 -6.12 6.61 -10.72
CA GLN A 61 -7.15 6.89 -11.73
C GLN A 61 -7.62 8.34 -11.67
N THR A 62 -7.88 8.87 -10.48
CA THR A 62 -8.33 10.25 -10.26
C THR A 62 -7.29 11.28 -10.72
N LEU A 63 -6.00 10.96 -10.58
CA LEU A 63 -4.90 11.82 -10.96
C LEU A 63 -4.37 11.59 -12.39
N SER A 64 -5.03 10.74 -13.18
CA SER A 64 -4.57 10.32 -14.52
C SER A 64 -3.11 9.84 -14.51
N ILE A 65 -2.79 9.00 -13.53
CA ILE A 65 -1.48 8.35 -13.38
C ILE A 65 -1.63 6.92 -13.89
N ARG A 66 -0.76 6.53 -14.83
CA ARG A 66 -0.73 5.18 -15.37
C ARG A 66 0.16 4.29 -14.50
N ILE A 67 -0.39 3.16 -14.06
CA ILE A 67 0.36 2.10 -13.37
C ILE A 67 0.99 1.21 -14.43
N LEU A 68 2.32 1.14 -14.47
CA LEU A 68 3.08 0.31 -15.40
C LEU A 68 3.28 -1.10 -14.87
N ASP A 69 3.70 -1.21 -13.61
CA ASP A 69 3.93 -2.47 -12.92
C ASP A 69 3.44 -2.36 -11.48
N LYS A 70 3.00 -3.49 -10.92
CA LYS A 70 2.69 -3.63 -9.50
C LYS A 70 3.21 -4.95 -8.95
N ASP A 71 3.83 -4.88 -7.78
CA ASP A 71 4.18 -6.04 -6.97
C ASP A 71 3.59 -5.88 -5.58
N THR A 72 2.84 -6.88 -5.13
CA THR A 72 2.15 -6.90 -3.82
C THR A 72 2.67 -8.04 -2.94
N SER A 73 3.89 -8.51 -3.19
CA SER A 73 4.52 -9.59 -2.43
C SER A 73 4.79 -9.20 -0.96
N ASN A 74 4.92 -10.22 -0.11
CA ASN A 74 5.30 -10.03 1.29
C ASN A 74 6.75 -9.55 1.39
N LEU A 75 7.14 -9.00 2.55
CA LEU A 75 8.51 -8.49 2.80
C LEU A 75 9.63 -9.53 2.55
N SER A 76 9.32 -10.83 2.58
CA SER A 76 10.25 -11.91 2.23
C SER A 76 10.36 -12.21 0.72
N GLY A 77 9.67 -11.46 -0.15
CA GLY A 77 9.64 -11.68 -1.60
C GLY A 77 8.89 -12.94 -2.05
N LYS A 78 8.28 -13.69 -1.12
CA LYS A 78 7.52 -14.91 -1.43
C LYS A 78 6.12 -14.55 -1.92
N ARG A 79 5.87 -14.81 -3.20
CA ARG A 79 4.52 -14.81 -3.78
C ARG A 79 3.78 -16.05 -3.31
N THR A 80 2.80 -15.86 -2.44
CA THR A 80 1.88 -16.93 -2.03
C THR A 80 0.70 -16.93 -3.00
N TRP A 81 0.16 -18.10 -3.36
CA TRP A 81 -1.04 -18.20 -4.22
C TRP A 81 -2.16 -17.24 -3.78
N LEU A 82 -2.44 -17.19 -2.48
CA LEU A 82 -3.46 -16.31 -1.90
C LEU A 82 -3.15 -14.81 -2.09
N GLY A 83 -1.87 -14.42 -2.10
CA GLY A 83 -1.43 -13.05 -2.37
C GLY A 83 -1.61 -12.64 -3.84
N THR A 84 -1.63 -13.59 -4.77
CA THR A 84 -1.94 -13.33 -6.18
C THR A 84 -3.44 -13.18 -6.41
N VAL A 85 -4.27 -14.02 -5.76
CA VAL A 85 -5.73 -13.97 -5.95
C VAL A 85 -6.35 -12.81 -5.16
N TRP A 86 -5.93 -12.59 -3.91
CA TRP A 86 -6.49 -11.59 -3.00
C TRP A 86 -5.40 -10.67 -2.43
N PRO A 87 -4.72 -9.89 -3.29
CA PRO A 87 -3.56 -9.08 -2.90
C PRO A 87 -3.91 -8.07 -1.80
N ASN A 88 -5.09 -7.44 -1.87
CA ASN A 88 -5.51 -6.46 -0.87
C ASN A 88 -5.72 -7.07 0.53
N LEU A 89 -5.89 -8.38 0.66
CA LEU A 89 -6.07 -9.05 1.93
C LEU A 89 -4.78 -9.71 2.45
N PHE A 90 -3.95 -10.24 1.55
CA PHE A 90 -2.77 -11.05 1.91
C PHE A 90 -1.42 -10.44 1.53
N GLY A 91 -1.38 -9.34 0.77
CA GLY A 91 -0.16 -8.61 0.50
C GLY A 91 0.17 -7.64 1.63
N GLU A 92 1.41 -7.66 2.10
CA GLU A 92 1.88 -6.80 3.19
C GLU A 92 2.34 -5.42 2.73
N VAL A 93 3.02 -5.36 1.58
CA VAL A 93 3.61 -4.14 1.02
C VAL A 93 3.27 -4.05 -0.46
N ALA A 94 3.00 -2.84 -0.92
CA ALA A 94 2.86 -2.52 -2.34
C ALA A 94 4.15 -1.91 -2.86
N VAL A 95 4.54 -2.28 -4.07
CA VAL A 95 5.52 -1.59 -4.90
C VAL A 95 4.88 -1.32 -6.25
N TYR A 96 4.68 -0.04 -6.58
CA TYR A 96 4.09 0.41 -7.84
C TYR A 96 5.11 1.16 -8.67
N ARG A 97 5.19 0.87 -9.97
CA ARG A 97 5.86 1.71 -10.96
C ARG A 97 4.82 2.50 -11.73
N LEU A 98 4.95 3.82 -11.74
CA LEU A 98 3.97 4.76 -12.25
C LEU A 98 4.59 5.60 -13.37
N THR A 99 3.75 6.10 -14.27
CA THR A 99 4.12 7.14 -15.23
C THR A 99 2.98 8.15 -15.37
N LYS A 100 3.32 9.36 -15.82
CA LYS A 100 2.32 10.39 -16.11
C LYS A 100 1.64 10.05 -17.43
N GLU A 101 0.32 10.04 -17.45
CA GLU A 101 -0.42 10.00 -18.71
C GLU A 101 -0.14 11.31 -19.46
N SER A 102 0.42 11.19 -20.66
CA SER A 102 0.79 12.33 -21.53
C SER A 102 -0.35 12.69 -22.45
#